data_AF-A0AAW7YRN0-F1
#
_entry.id   AF-A0AAW7YRN0-F1
#
_cell.length_a   1.000
_cell.length_b   1.000
_cell.length_c   1.000
_cell.angle_alpha   90.00
_cell.angle_beta   90.00
_cell.angle_gamma   90.00
#
_symmetry.space_group_name_H-M   'P 1'
#
loop_
_entity.id
_entity.type
_entity.pdbx_description
1 polymer ?
#
loop_
_entity_poly.entity_id
_entity_poly.type
_entity_poly.pdbx_seq_one_letter_code
_entity_poly.pdbx_strand_id
1 'polypeptide(L)'
;MKYCSNCGKPLRQDVKICTNCGAPVNASQDSQQNSHNHTHSQQHNQGYNNASMYQQYEPQPKKSKKKTILIIVIVAVVLAMLIAIFAILKHQFSPEKQADQIAHAVKKDDAKGLAKQVTSADNKLSEQEARAYLNYLKAEGDLTNVANQIESNTKEVEHGKYHSLSVNTDDDNVLNIEKDGKKYLFFNNYKFNIPQKKVYIEPTDTGDITYKFNGEKHHLSVDEAESKPMGTFPIGDYNLKASKKMEGKTFDGAINITMSEEDGIAKESFRQKRFNVTTEGGSMLDDINIYVNDKNEGDESDTFGPYDPDEDVIVYAQGTLEGETFKSSSVNVSSASEEDNGVSDVTVKFDEDAIDDYYDKKMESDDDDDDDDSDSDSEEVTRDNVIDKVESYEGHTLDTDEYTYKEPEKTDDGKWGFSFEDKDGNLAGSYTVDSDDGYVTEYDEDGEKVGSGY
;
A
#
# COMPACT_ATOMS: atom_id res chain seq x y z
N MET A 1 -16.40 -42.10 60.75
CA MET A 1 -15.93 -40.70 60.74
C MET A 1 -16.98 -39.84 61.42
N LYS A 2 -16.60 -38.88 62.27
CA LYS A 2 -17.56 -37.98 62.96
C LYS A 2 -17.92 -36.82 62.02
N TYR A 3 -19.15 -36.32 62.08
CA TYR A 3 -19.63 -35.20 61.27
C TYR A 3 -20.14 -34.07 62.18
N CYS A 4 -20.03 -32.82 61.72
CA CYS A 4 -20.51 -31.67 62.47
C CYS A 4 -22.04 -31.69 62.54
N SER A 5 -22.61 -31.62 63.75
CA SER A 5 -24.07 -31.56 63.95
C SER A 5 -24.71 -30.25 63.46
N ASN A 6 -23.92 -29.20 63.24
CA ASN A 6 -24.41 -27.90 62.76
C ASN A 6 -24.37 -27.78 61.22
N CYS A 7 -23.32 -28.29 60.55
CA CYS A 7 -23.15 -28.12 59.09
C CYS A 7 -22.98 -29.41 58.28
N GLY A 8 -23.00 -30.59 58.91
CA GLY A 8 -22.95 -31.88 58.22
C GLY A 8 -21.61 -32.24 57.57
N LYS A 9 -20.56 -31.42 57.68
CA LYS A 9 -19.23 -31.70 57.13
C LYS A 9 -18.44 -32.66 58.02
N PRO A 10 -17.56 -33.52 57.47
CA PRO A 10 -16.73 -34.43 58.25
C PRO A 10 -15.75 -33.67 59.15
N LEU A 11 -15.58 -34.18 60.37
CA LEU A 11 -14.67 -33.66 61.37
C LEU A 11 -13.40 -34.52 61.43
N ARG A 12 -12.24 -33.86 61.57
CA ARG A 12 -10.97 -34.52 61.90
C ARG A 12 -11.03 -35.03 63.35
N GLN A 13 -10.26 -36.07 63.69
CA GLN A 13 -10.23 -36.60 65.06
C GLN A 13 -9.80 -35.50 66.05
N ASP A 14 -10.45 -35.47 67.22
CA ASP A 14 -10.15 -34.63 68.39
C ASP A 14 -10.26 -33.09 68.23
N VAL A 15 -10.99 -32.62 67.21
CA VAL A 15 -11.28 -31.19 67.07
C VAL A 15 -12.39 -30.73 68.04
N LYS A 16 -12.12 -29.68 68.82
CA LYS A 16 -13.10 -29.06 69.74
C LYS A 16 -14.04 -28.07 69.04
N ILE A 17 -13.70 -27.64 67.82
CA ILE A 17 -14.45 -26.66 67.01
C ILE A 17 -14.41 -27.12 65.55
N CYS A 18 -15.54 -27.02 64.85
CA CYS A 18 -15.63 -27.35 63.43
C CYS A 18 -14.85 -26.32 62.60
N THR A 19 -13.84 -26.77 61.86
CA THR A 19 -13.02 -25.90 60.99
C THR A 19 -13.76 -25.39 59.75
N ASN A 20 -14.97 -25.91 59.45
CA ASN A 20 -15.77 -25.47 58.32
C ASN A 20 -16.81 -24.40 58.68
N CYS A 21 -17.34 -24.39 59.91
CA CYS A 21 -18.40 -23.45 60.30
C CYS A 21 -18.20 -22.76 61.66
N GLY A 22 -17.13 -23.08 62.40
CA GLY A 22 -16.81 -22.44 63.68
C GLY A 22 -17.66 -22.89 64.88
N ALA A 23 -18.59 -23.84 64.71
CA ALA A 23 -19.40 -24.34 65.81
C ALA A 23 -18.59 -25.26 66.75
N PRO A 24 -18.76 -25.17 68.09
CA PRO A 24 -18.11 -26.07 69.04
C PRO A 24 -18.61 -27.51 68.89
N VAL A 25 -17.70 -28.47 69.00
CA VAL A 25 -17.99 -29.90 68.91
C VAL A 25 -18.06 -30.46 70.34
N ASN A 26 -19.27 -30.63 70.85
CA ASN A 26 -19.48 -31.24 72.16
C ASN A 26 -19.23 -32.75 72.05
N ALA A 27 -18.25 -33.26 72.80
CA ALA A 27 -17.97 -34.68 72.88
C ALA A 27 -18.98 -35.36 73.81
N SER A 28 -19.97 -36.02 73.22
CA SER A 28 -20.82 -36.98 73.94
C SER A 28 -20.69 -38.33 73.22
N GLN A 29 -20.24 -39.34 73.96
CA GLN A 29 -20.23 -40.73 73.51
C GLN A 29 -21.68 -41.25 73.40
N ASP A 30 -21.87 -42.07 72.36
CA ASP A 30 -22.85 -43.16 72.16
C ASP A 30 -23.74 -43.59 73.34
N SER A 31 -24.92 -44.19 73.17
CA SER A 31 -26.00 -44.22 72.17
C SER A 31 -27.02 -45.23 72.74
N GLN A 32 -28.34 -45.02 72.56
CA GLN A 32 -29.40 -46.01 72.29
C GLN A 32 -30.79 -45.53 72.76
N GLN A 33 -31.76 -45.65 71.83
CA GLN A 33 -33.21 -45.92 71.92
C GLN A 33 -34.03 -45.26 73.06
N ASN A 34 -35.22 -44.67 72.85
CA ASN A 34 -36.34 -45.13 72.04
C ASN A 34 -37.42 -44.02 72.01
N SER A 35 -38.13 -43.89 70.88
CA SER A 35 -39.57 -43.61 70.72
C SER A 35 -40.36 -42.78 71.75
N HIS A 36 -40.90 -41.62 71.36
CA HIS A 36 -42.30 -41.46 70.92
C HIS A 36 -42.74 -39.98 70.78
N ASN A 37 -43.29 -39.68 69.58
CA ASN A 37 -44.50 -38.91 69.25
C ASN A 37 -44.99 -37.66 70.02
N HIS A 38 -45.46 -36.73 69.17
CA HIS A 38 -46.66 -35.87 69.28
C HIS A 38 -46.59 -34.46 69.90
N THR A 39 -46.66 -33.49 68.98
CA THR A 39 -47.63 -32.36 68.87
C THR A 39 -48.00 -31.46 70.06
N HIS A 40 -47.99 -30.16 69.72
CA HIS A 40 -48.94 -29.09 70.06
C HIS A 40 -48.86 -28.35 71.41
N SER A 41 -48.65 -27.03 71.26
CA SER A 41 -49.32 -25.90 71.89
C SER A 41 -49.39 -25.72 73.41
N GLN A 42 -48.98 -24.50 73.78
CA GLN A 42 -49.65 -23.54 74.65
C GLN A 42 -49.62 -23.74 76.18
N GLN A 43 -49.13 -22.64 76.78
CA GLN A 43 -49.64 -21.92 77.94
C GLN A 43 -49.51 -22.49 79.37
N HIS A 44 -49.25 -21.50 80.22
CA HIS A 44 -49.66 -21.34 81.61
C HIS A 44 -48.72 -21.85 82.72
N ASN A 45 -47.95 -20.89 83.23
CA ASN A 45 -48.11 -20.26 84.54
C ASN A 45 -47.89 -21.09 85.83
N GLN A 46 -47.18 -20.41 86.74
CA GLN A 46 -47.22 -20.48 88.20
C GLN A 46 -46.62 -21.70 88.91
N GLY A 47 -45.74 -21.38 89.86
CA GLY A 47 -45.45 -22.28 90.97
C GLY A 47 -44.10 -22.04 91.64
N TYR A 48 -44.05 -21.05 92.52
CA TYR A 48 -42.96 -20.82 93.48
C TYR A 48 -42.54 -22.09 94.23
N ASN A 49 -41.24 -22.24 94.50
CA ASN A 49 -40.74 -22.53 95.86
C ASN A 49 -39.30 -22.06 96.02
N ASN A 50 -39.11 -21.19 97.02
CA ASN A 50 -37.82 -20.72 97.52
C ASN A 50 -37.19 -21.81 98.40
N ALA A 51 -35.87 -21.98 98.26
CA ALA A 51 -35.02 -22.46 99.34
C ALA A 51 -33.67 -21.70 99.24
N SER A 52 -33.48 -20.77 100.18
CA SER A 52 -32.27 -19.99 100.38
C SER A 52 -31.21 -20.85 101.08
N MET A 53 -30.00 -20.90 100.52
CA MET A 53 -28.78 -21.35 101.19
C MET A 53 -27.61 -20.44 100.80
N TYR A 54 -26.75 -20.15 101.78
CA TYR A 54 -25.84 -19.00 101.86
C TYR A 54 -24.61 -19.02 100.93
N GLN A 55 -24.16 -17.80 100.61
CA GLN A 55 -22.77 -17.33 100.33
C GLN A 55 -21.96 -17.90 99.16
N GLN A 56 -21.60 -17.04 98.20
CA GLN A 56 -20.32 -16.29 98.16
C GLN A 56 -20.23 -15.48 96.87
N TYR A 57 -20.00 -14.17 96.98
CA TYR A 57 -19.65 -13.32 95.83
C TYR A 57 -18.14 -13.42 95.61
N GLU A 58 -17.70 -14.25 94.66
CA GLU A 58 -16.30 -14.23 94.19
C GLU A 58 -16.07 -13.00 93.28
N PRO A 59 -15.04 -12.18 93.53
CA PRO A 59 -14.70 -11.06 92.66
C PRO A 59 -14.16 -11.59 91.34
N GLN A 60 -14.91 -11.40 90.26
CA GLN A 60 -14.45 -11.65 88.89
C GLN A 60 -13.10 -10.95 88.63
N PRO A 61 -12.07 -11.63 88.12
CA PRO A 61 -10.76 -11.04 87.91
C PRO A 61 -10.86 -9.94 86.85
N LYS A 62 -10.60 -8.69 87.25
CA LYS A 62 -10.46 -7.55 86.33
C LYS A 62 -9.34 -7.87 85.33
N LYS A 63 -9.70 -8.31 84.12
CA LYS A 63 -8.77 -8.44 83.00
C LYS A 63 -8.05 -7.10 82.83
N SER A 64 -6.72 -7.14 82.86
CA SER A 64 -5.86 -5.96 82.75
C SER A 64 -6.17 -5.21 81.45
N LYS A 65 -6.87 -4.08 81.55
CA LYS A 65 -7.23 -3.21 80.43
C LYS A 65 -6.01 -2.80 79.61
N LYS A 66 -4.78 -2.87 80.16
CA LYS A 66 -3.53 -2.52 79.47
C LYS A 66 -3.23 -3.43 78.27
N LYS A 67 -3.52 -4.74 78.32
CA LYS A 67 -3.27 -5.66 77.18
C LYS A 67 -4.33 -5.49 76.07
N THR A 68 -5.57 -5.22 76.42
CA THR A 68 -6.64 -4.94 75.45
C THR A 68 -6.46 -3.56 74.80
N ILE A 69 -6.05 -2.55 75.56
CA ILE A 69 -5.69 -1.22 75.02
C ILE A 69 -4.49 -1.33 74.08
N LEU A 70 -3.46 -2.12 74.42
CA LEU A 70 -2.32 -2.36 73.52
C LEU A 70 -2.77 -2.99 72.20
N ILE A 71 -3.65 -4.00 72.23
CA ILE A 71 -4.19 -4.62 71.01
C ILE A 71 -5.02 -3.62 70.20
N ILE A 72 -5.86 -2.81 70.85
CA ILE A 72 -6.65 -1.77 70.16
C ILE A 72 -5.74 -0.73 69.51
N VAL A 73 -4.67 -0.29 70.20
CA VAL A 73 -3.68 0.64 69.65
C VAL A 73 -2.95 0.02 68.46
N ILE A 74 -2.54 -1.25 68.55
CA ILE A 74 -1.91 -1.97 67.44
C ILE A 74 -2.87 -2.07 66.25
N VAL A 75 -4.13 -2.46 66.47
CA VAL A 75 -5.16 -2.56 65.41
C VAL A 75 -5.43 -1.20 64.79
N ALA A 76 -5.53 -0.13 65.59
CA ALA A 76 -5.72 1.23 65.09
C ALA A 76 -4.53 1.71 64.25
N VAL A 77 -3.30 1.40 64.67
CA VAL A 77 -2.08 1.72 63.91
C VAL A 77 -2.03 0.94 62.59
N VAL A 78 -2.37 -0.35 62.62
CA VAL A 78 -2.47 -1.17 61.39
C VAL A 78 -3.55 -0.63 60.45
N LEU A 79 -4.72 -0.27 60.96
CA LEU A 79 -5.80 0.33 60.16
C LEU A 79 -5.37 1.67 59.56
N ALA A 80 -4.70 2.53 60.33
CA ALA A 80 -4.16 3.79 59.82
C ALA A 80 -3.14 3.57 58.69
N MET A 81 -2.25 2.58 58.83
CA MET A 81 -1.31 2.20 57.76
C MET A 81 -2.05 1.67 56.52
N LEU A 82 -3.07 0.83 56.70
CA LEU A 82 -3.88 0.34 55.58
C LEU A 82 -4.62 1.46 54.85
N ILE A 83 -5.15 2.45 55.57
CA ILE A 83 -5.80 3.64 54.98
C ILE A 83 -4.80 4.48 54.20
N ALA A 84 -3.59 4.70 54.75
CA ALA A 84 -2.53 5.43 54.06
C ALA A 84 -2.10 4.72 52.76
N ILE A 85 -1.88 3.40 52.83
CA ILE A 85 -1.56 2.58 51.65
C ILE A 85 -2.70 2.63 50.63
N PHE A 86 -3.96 2.49 51.08
CA PHE A 86 -5.13 2.58 50.20
C PHE A 86 -5.21 3.92 49.48
N ALA A 87 -4.93 5.04 50.17
CA ALA A 87 -4.91 6.36 49.56
C ALA A 87 -3.80 6.50 48.49
N ILE A 88 -2.60 5.97 48.77
CA ILE A 88 -1.48 5.96 47.80
C ILE A 88 -1.85 5.12 46.56
N LEU A 89 -2.39 3.91 46.76
CA LEU A 89 -2.79 3.03 45.68
C LEU A 89 -3.96 3.62 44.87
N LYS A 90 -4.92 4.29 45.53
CA LYS A 90 -6.02 4.98 44.87
C LYS A 90 -5.50 6.04 43.90
N HIS A 91 -4.51 6.83 44.33
CA HIS A 91 -3.92 7.87 43.49
C HIS A 91 -3.06 7.28 42.37
N GLN A 92 -2.29 6.21 42.63
CA GLN A 92 -1.45 5.58 41.59
C GLN A 92 -2.26 4.82 40.53
N PHE A 93 -3.41 4.28 40.91
CA PHE A 93 -4.30 3.55 40.01
C PHE A 93 -5.52 4.37 39.56
N SER A 94 -5.49 5.70 39.69
CA SER A 94 -6.56 6.53 39.14
C SER A 94 -6.48 6.54 37.61
N PRO A 95 -7.63 6.56 36.93
CA PRO A 95 -7.65 6.65 35.47
C PRO A 95 -7.06 7.98 34.98
N GLU A 96 -7.23 9.07 35.71
CA GLU A 96 -6.57 10.35 35.45
C GLU A 96 -5.04 10.18 35.39
N LYS A 97 -4.45 9.41 36.32
CA LYS A 97 -3.01 9.23 36.32
C LYS A 97 -2.53 8.40 35.13
N GLN A 98 -3.32 7.42 34.71
CA GLN A 98 -3.03 6.64 33.50
C GLN A 98 -3.19 7.50 32.24
N ALA A 99 -4.25 8.30 32.15
CA ALA A 99 -4.49 9.25 31.07
C ALA A 99 -3.36 10.27 30.95
N ASP A 100 -2.89 10.84 32.06
CA ASP A 100 -1.72 11.74 32.10
C ASP A 100 -0.47 11.04 31.54
N GLN A 101 -0.25 9.77 31.87
CA GLN A 101 0.89 8.99 31.38
C GLN A 101 0.78 8.74 29.87
N ILE A 102 -0.42 8.43 29.36
CA ILE A 102 -0.69 8.26 27.93
C ILE A 102 -0.49 9.58 27.20
N ALA A 103 -1.14 10.65 27.65
CA ALA A 103 -1.04 11.99 27.06
C ALA A 103 0.40 12.50 27.05
N HIS A 104 1.16 12.27 28.13
CA HIS A 104 2.59 12.58 28.16
C HIS A 104 3.38 11.73 27.17
N ALA A 105 3.12 10.42 27.08
CA ALA A 105 3.81 9.54 26.14
C ALA A 105 3.53 9.94 24.68
N VAL A 106 2.30 10.33 24.35
CA VAL A 106 1.91 10.89 23.05
C VAL A 106 2.66 12.20 22.77
N LYS A 107 2.57 13.18 23.68
CA LYS A 107 3.23 14.49 23.55
C LYS A 107 4.77 14.39 23.48
N LYS A 108 5.37 13.35 24.05
CA LYS A 108 6.83 13.14 24.10
C LYS A 108 7.33 12.07 23.14
N ASP A 109 6.46 11.51 22.30
CA ASP A 109 6.82 10.48 21.33
C ASP A 109 7.48 9.22 21.97
N ASP A 110 7.01 8.85 23.17
CA ASP A 110 7.52 7.73 23.96
C ASP A 110 6.71 6.45 23.71
N ALA A 111 7.05 5.72 22.65
CA ALA A 111 6.41 4.46 22.28
C ALA A 111 6.44 3.41 23.41
N LYS A 112 7.56 3.31 24.14
CA LYS A 112 7.74 2.32 25.21
C LYS A 112 6.90 2.66 26.44
N GLY A 113 6.77 3.94 26.75
CA GLY A 113 5.85 4.45 27.76
C GLY A 113 4.41 4.16 27.37
N LEU A 114 4.04 4.48 26.13
CA LEU A 114 2.69 4.30 25.60
C LEU A 114 2.26 2.82 25.61
N ALA A 115 3.08 1.91 25.09
CA ALA A 115 2.80 0.47 24.98
C ALA A 115 2.40 -0.18 26.32
N LYS A 116 2.84 0.38 27.46
CA LYS A 116 2.51 -0.13 28.79
C LYS A 116 1.11 0.25 29.27
N GLN A 117 0.51 1.29 28.68
CA GLN A 117 -0.68 1.96 29.16
C GLN A 117 -1.93 1.69 28.32
N VAL A 118 -1.74 1.32 27.06
CA VAL A 118 -2.82 1.12 26.08
C VAL A 118 -2.92 -0.34 25.65
N THR A 119 -4.09 -0.69 25.13
CA THR A 119 -4.38 -2.00 24.55
C THR A 119 -4.93 -1.86 23.14
N SER A 120 -4.94 -2.94 22.38
CA SER A 120 -5.71 -3.09 21.15
C SER A 120 -6.26 -4.51 21.12
N ALA A 121 -7.56 -4.66 20.85
CA ALA A 121 -8.27 -5.93 20.97
C ALA A 121 -7.96 -6.68 22.29
N ASP A 122 -8.04 -5.96 23.41
CA ASP A 122 -7.73 -6.44 24.77
C ASP A 122 -6.28 -6.90 25.04
N ASN A 123 -5.40 -6.83 24.05
CA ASN A 123 -3.98 -7.16 24.21
C ASN A 123 -3.16 -5.89 24.41
N LYS A 124 -2.08 -5.98 25.19
CA LYS A 124 -1.12 -4.87 25.29
C LYS A 124 -0.44 -4.68 23.95
N LEU A 125 -0.23 -3.43 23.58
CA LEU A 125 0.58 -3.12 22.40
C LEU A 125 2.03 -3.55 22.62
N SER A 126 2.67 -3.96 21.54
CA SER A 126 4.12 -4.01 21.43
C SER A 126 4.70 -2.60 21.32
N GLU A 127 6.02 -2.46 21.52
CA GLU A 127 6.70 -1.20 21.28
C GLU A 127 6.65 -0.79 19.79
N GLN A 128 6.59 -1.76 18.87
CA GLN A 128 6.46 -1.51 17.43
C GLN A 128 5.08 -0.94 17.08
N GLU A 129 4.00 -1.51 17.62
CA GLU A 129 2.63 -1.03 17.43
C GLU A 129 2.43 0.36 18.03
N ALA A 130 2.96 0.58 19.24
CA ALA A 130 2.87 1.90 19.87
C ALA A 130 3.68 2.97 19.10
N ARG A 131 4.82 2.58 18.51
CA ARG A 131 5.58 3.48 17.62
C ARG A 131 4.78 3.81 16.35
N ALA A 132 4.15 2.82 15.72
CA ALA A 132 3.33 3.02 14.53
C ALA A 132 2.14 3.95 14.80
N TYR A 133 1.45 3.76 15.91
CA TYR A 133 0.38 4.66 16.35
C TYR A 133 0.85 6.11 16.53
N LEU A 134 2.03 6.33 17.13
CA LEU A 134 2.60 7.67 17.28
C LEU A 134 3.01 8.29 15.93
N ASN A 135 3.47 7.48 14.98
CA ASN A 135 3.78 7.95 13.63
C ASN A 135 2.51 8.45 12.92
N TYR A 136 1.43 7.67 12.99
CA TYR A 136 0.11 8.05 12.47
C TYR A 136 -0.38 9.38 13.05
N LEU A 137 -0.38 9.52 14.38
CA LEU A 137 -0.82 10.77 15.02
C LEU A 137 0.06 11.98 14.69
N LYS A 138 1.33 11.77 14.32
CA LYS A 138 2.22 12.84 13.87
C LYS A 138 1.95 13.23 12.43
N ALA A 139 1.70 12.27 11.55
CA ALA A 139 1.35 12.51 10.16
C ALA A 139 0.06 13.35 10.07
N GLU A 140 -0.94 13.02 10.89
CA GLU A 140 -2.18 13.79 11.07
C GLU A 140 -1.98 15.15 11.76
N GLY A 141 -0.80 15.44 12.34
CA GLY A 141 -0.54 16.68 13.07
C GLY A 141 -1.26 16.82 14.42
N ASP A 142 -1.81 15.72 14.96
CA ASP A 142 -2.89 15.75 15.94
C ASP A 142 -2.48 15.39 17.38
N LEU A 143 -1.19 15.13 17.64
CA LEU A 143 -0.68 14.67 18.95
C LEU A 143 -1.20 15.47 20.15
N THR A 144 -1.24 16.80 20.05
CA THR A 144 -1.65 17.67 21.17
C THR A 144 -3.16 17.60 21.40
N ASN A 145 -3.93 17.62 20.33
CA ASN A 145 -5.39 17.52 20.37
C ASN A 145 -5.80 16.16 20.99
N VAL A 146 -5.26 15.07 20.45
CA VAL A 146 -5.49 13.71 20.97
C VAL A 146 -5.09 13.60 22.44
N ALA A 147 -3.90 14.07 22.83
CA ALA A 147 -3.48 14.02 24.23
C ALA A 147 -4.41 14.81 25.17
N ASN A 148 -4.91 15.97 24.74
CA ASN A 148 -5.85 16.76 25.54
C ASN A 148 -7.23 16.09 25.64
N GLN A 149 -7.72 15.51 24.54
CA GLN A 149 -8.96 14.73 24.51
C GLN A 149 -8.86 13.51 25.44
N ILE A 150 -7.72 12.82 25.48
CA ILE A 150 -7.49 11.70 26.41
C ILE A 150 -7.69 12.14 27.87
N GLU A 151 -7.08 13.27 28.26
CA GLU A 151 -7.21 13.83 29.61
C GLU A 151 -8.65 14.26 29.91
N SER A 152 -9.32 14.97 28.99
CA SER A 152 -10.69 15.47 29.21
C SER A 152 -11.72 14.35 29.23
N ASN A 153 -11.66 13.44 28.26
CA ASN A 153 -12.64 12.37 28.10
C ASN A 153 -12.53 11.37 29.25
N THR A 154 -11.32 11.12 29.77
CA THR A 154 -11.14 10.30 30.98
C THR A 154 -11.88 10.88 32.18
N LYS A 155 -11.82 12.20 32.41
CA LYS A 155 -12.54 12.85 33.52
C LYS A 155 -14.05 12.72 33.36
N GLU A 156 -14.55 12.82 32.14
CA GLU A 156 -15.98 12.69 31.81
C GLU A 156 -16.50 11.25 32.05
N VAL A 157 -15.73 10.24 31.67
CA VAL A 157 -16.05 8.82 31.96
C VAL A 157 -15.88 8.52 33.46
N GLU A 158 -14.90 9.12 34.14
CA GLU A 158 -14.72 8.94 35.59
C GLU A 158 -15.85 9.53 36.42
N HIS A 159 -16.33 10.72 36.07
CA HIS A 159 -17.50 11.34 36.69
C HIS A 159 -18.82 10.64 36.36
N GLY A 160 -18.79 9.62 35.49
CA GLY A 160 -19.96 8.81 35.15
C GLY A 160 -20.96 9.52 34.25
N LYS A 161 -20.56 10.59 33.54
CA LYS A 161 -21.42 11.22 32.52
C LYS A 161 -21.59 10.28 31.31
N TYR A 162 -20.56 9.50 31.01
CA TYR A 162 -20.55 8.54 29.91
C TYR A 162 -19.95 7.20 30.37
N HIS A 163 -20.39 6.09 29.76
CA HIS A 163 -19.84 4.76 30.03
C HIS A 163 -18.52 4.53 29.27
N SER A 164 -18.46 5.06 28.05
CA SER A 164 -17.29 5.10 27.18
C SER A 164 -17.27 6.40 26.38
N LEU A 165 -16.08 6.82 25.96
CA LEU A 165 -15.88 7.93 25.03
C LEU A 165 -14.76 7.58 24.06
N SER A 166 -14.90 7.99 22.79
CA SER A 166 -13.81 7.93 21.82
C SER A 166 -12.98 9.20 21.89
N VAL A 167 -11.74 9.09 21.44
CA VAL A 167 -10.83 10.18 21.11
C VAL A 167 -10.62 10.08 19.61
N ASN A 168 -10.80 11.19 18.91
CA ASN A 168 -10.79 11.21 17.47
C ASN A 168 -9.75 12.22 16.96
N THR A 169 -9.15 11.91 15.81
CA THR A 169 -8.58 12.93 14.91
C THR A 169 -9.74 13.57 14.13
N ASP A 170 -9.43 14.42 13.14
CA ASP A 170 -10.47 15.00 12.29
C ASP A 170 -11.30 13.93 11.56
N ASP A 171 -10.65 12.84 11.11
CA ASP A 171 -11.27 11.83 10.26
C ASP A 171 -11.52 10.47 10.93
N ASP A 172 -10.79 10.13 11.99
CA ASP A 172 -10.75 8.76 12.53
C ASP A 172 -10.93 8.69 14.05
N ASN A 173 -11.53 7.59 14.53
CA ASN A 173 -11.46 7.21 15.94
C ASN A 173 -10.10 6.56 16.23
N VAL A 174 -9.31 7.17 17.12
CA VAL A 174 -7.94 6.75 17.40
C VAL A 174 -7.76 6.12 18.78
N LEU A 175 -8.72 6.26 19.70
CA LEU A 175 -8.66 5.63 21.01
C LEU A 175 -10.05 5.58 21.66
N ASN A 176 -10.41 4.46 22.26
CA ASN A 176 -11.61 4.34 23.09
C ASN A 176 -11.24 4.27 24.57
N ILE A 177 -11.93 5.05 25.39
CA ILE A 177 -11.77 5.09 26.84
C ILE A 177 -13.05 4.52 27.45
N GLU A 178 -12.93 3.42 28.20
CA GLU A 178 -14.07 2.73 28.79
C GLU A 178 -13.78 2.29 30.22
N LYS A 179 -14.79 2.38 31.09
CA LYS A 179 -14.73 1.82 32.43
C LYS A 179 -14.95 0.30 32.40
N ASP A 180 -13.85 -0.44 32.50
CA ASP A 180 -13.83 -1.90 32.48
C ASP A 180 -13.72 -2.50 33.89
N GLY A 181 -14.83 -2.48 34.63
CA GLY A 181 -14.95 -3.20 35.89
C GLY A 181 -14.13 -2.64 37.05
N LYS A 182 -13.56 -3.55 37.86
CA LYS A 182 -12.88 -3.23 39.13
C LYS A 182 -11.48 -3.87 39.21
N LYS A 183 -10.46 -3.05 39.48
CA LYS A 183 -9.11 -3.51 39.85
C LYS A 183 -9.01 -3.71 41.35
N TYR A 184 -8.45 -4.84 41.78
CA TYR A 184 -8.27 -5.20 43.20
C TYR A 184 -9.57 -5.08 44.03
N LEU A 185 -10.73 -5.43 43.46
CA LEU A 185 -12.09 -5.29 44.05
C LEU A 185 -12.60 -3.87 44.33
N PHE A 186 -11.72 -2.88 44.55
CA PHE A 186 -12.14 -1.57 45.07
C PHE A 186 -12.01 -0.43 44.04
N PHE A 187 -10.98 -0.46 43.21
CA PHE A 187 -10.67 0.63 42.28
C PHE A 187 -11.39 0.41 40.97
N ASN A 188 -11.97 1.45 40.39
CA ASN A 188 -12.48 1.36 39.02
C ASN A 188 -11.29 1.13 38.09
N ASN A 189 -11.45 0.21 37.13
CA ASN A 189 -10.45 -0.02 36.10
C ASN A 189 -10.93 0.60 34.79
N TYR A 190 -10.01 1.15 34.02
CA TYR A 190 -10.29 1.78 32.75
C TYR A 190 -9.39 1.18 31.68
N LYS A 191 -9.97 0.98 30.49
CA LYS A 191 -9.28 0.54 29.30
C LYS A 191 -9.12 1.71 28.36
N PHE A 192 -7.93 1.82 27.79
CA PHE A 192 -7.57 2.76 26.74
C PHE A 192 -7.23 1.92 25.51
N ASN A 193 -8.22 1.71 24.66
CA ASN A 193 -8.18 0.73 23.58
C ASN A 193 -8.05 1.42 22.21
N ILE A 194 -6.92 1.19 21.55
CA ILE A 194 -6.64 1.65 20.19
C ILE A 194 -7.39 0.76 19.20
N PRO A 195 -8.25 1.31 18.32
CA PRO A 195 -8.95 0.57 17.26
C PRO A 195 -8.00 -0.13 16.30
N GLN A 196 -8.52 -1.12 15.58
CA GLN A 196 -7.78 -1.84 14.55
C GLN A 196 -8.38 -1.58 13.17
N LYS A 197 -7.53 -1.49 12.15
CA LYS A 197 -7.92 -1.46 10.73
C LYS A 197 -7.47 -2.76 10.04
N LYS A 198 -8.26 -3.20 9.06
CA LYS A 198 -7.85 -4.28 8.16
C LYS A 198 -6.89 -3.70 7.14
N VAL A 199 -5.82 -4.42 6.86
CA VAL A 199 -4.79 -4.01 5.91
C VAL A 199 -4.80 -4.96 4.71
N TYR A 200 -4.74 -4.37 3.52
CA TYR A 200 -4.62 -5.08 2.25
C TYR A 200 -3.31 -4.69 1.59
N ILE A 201 -2.69 -5.61 0.87
CA ILE A 201 -1.52 -5.36 0.03
C ILE A 201 -1.92 -5.50 -1.43
N GLU A 202 -1.41 -4.59 -2.27
CA GLU A 202 -1.54 -4.63 -3.72
C GLU A 202 -0.15 -4.88 -4.32
N PRO A 203 0.16 -6.15 -4.65
CA PRO A 203 1.51 -6.55 -5.08
C PRO A 203 1.79 -6.10 -6.51
N THR A 204 3.01 -5.63 -6.76
CA THR A 204 3.49 -5.30 -8.12
C THR A 204 4.05 -6.49 -8.87
N ASP A 205 4.33 -7.60 -8.18
CA ASP A 205 4.71 -8.88 -8.80
C ASP A 205 4.17 -10.05 -8.01
N THR A 206 4.02 -11.18 -8.69
CA THR A 206 3.75 -12.47 -8.07
C THR A 206 4.99 -12.96 -7.28
N GLY A 207 4.79 -13.47 -6.06
CA GLY A 207 5.88 -13.98 -5.24
C GLY A 207 5.50 -14.32 -3.81
N ASP A 208 6.51 -14.65 -3.00
CA ASP A 208 6.33 -14.94 -1.58
C ASP A 208 6.98 -13.86 -0.71
N ILE A 209 6.16 -13.13 0.04
CA ILE A 209 6.60 -12.10 0.99
C ILE A 209 6.78 -12.73 2.37
N THR A 210 7.91 -12.45 3.00
CA THR A 210 8.13 -12.71 4.42
C THR A 210 8.38 -11.40 5.14
N TYR A 211 7.52 -11.03 6.10
CA TYR A 211 7.68 -9.80 6.88
C TYR A 211 7.76 -10.09 8.38
N LYS A 212 8.40 -9.19 9.13
CA LYS A 212 8.54 -9.31 10.59
C LYS A 212 7.63 -8.31 11.30
N PHE A 213 6.73 -8.84 12.12
CA PHE A 213 5.83 -8.05 12.95
C PHE A 213 5.82 -8.59 14.38
N ASN A 214 5.97 -7.72 15.39
CA ASN A 214 6.03 -8.08 16.81
C ASN A 214 7.07 -9.15 17.17
N GLY A 215 8.14 -9.27 16.38
CA GLY A 215 9.17 -10.29 16.58
C GLY A 215 8.93 -11.60 15.84
N GLU A 216 7.71 -11.82 15.35
CA GLU A 216 7.28 -13.01 14.61
C GLU A 216 7.45 -12.81 13.10
N LYS A 217 7.73 -13.89 12.38
CA LYS A 217 7.78 -13.90 10.92
C LYS A 217 6.43 -14.33 10.38
N HIS A 218 5.91 -13.57 9.43
CA HIS A 218 4.68 -13.84 8.72
C HIS A 218 5.02 -14.11 7.25
N HIS A 219 4.27 -15.02 6.64
CA HIS A 219 4.43 -15.41 5.24
C HIS A 219 3.14 -15.14 4.48
N LEU A 220 3.26 -14.52 3.30
CA LEU A 220 2.14 -14.19 2.43
C LEU A 220 2.55 -14.50 0.99
N SER A 221 1.77 -15.36 0.32
CA SER A 221 1.94 -15.62 -1.10
C SER A 221 1.02 -14.67 -1.87
N VAL A 222 1.59 -13.91 -2.79
CA VAL A 222 0.94 -12.80 -3.49
C VAL A 222 0.96 -13.01 -4.99
N ASP A 223 -0.09 -12.53 -5.65
CA ASP A 223 -0.22 -12.55 -7.11
C ASP A 223 -0.27 -11.10 -7.59
N GLU A 224 0.36 -10.82 -8.72
CA GLU A 224 0.43 -9.48 -9.31
C GLU A 224 -0.97 -8.87 -9.51
N ALA A 225 -1.12 -7.60 -9.14
CA ALA A 225 -2.35 -6.83 -9.27
C ALA A 225 -3.58 -7.43 -8.54
N GLU A 226 -3.40 -8.44 -7.68
CA GLU A 226 -4.45 -9.02 -6.86
C GLU A 226 -4.34 -8.52 -5.41
N SER A 227 -5.30 -7.68 -4.99
CA SER A 227 -5.38 -7.20 -3.62
C SER A 227 -5.59 -8.37 -2.64
N LYS A 228 -4.68 -8.52 -1.67
CA LYS A 228 -4.75 -9.59 -0.66
C LYS A 228 -4.81 -9.05 0.76
N PRO A 229 -5.62 -9.64 1.65
CA PRO A 229 -5.65 -9.24 3.05
C PRO A 229 -4.35 -9.66 3.74
N MET A 230 -3.65 -8.69 4.30
CA MET A 230 -2.42 -8.90 5.06
C MET A 230 -2.71 -9.16 6.56
N GLY A 231 -3.84 -8.65 7.05
CA GLY A 231 -4.31 -8.90 8.41
C GLY A 231 -5.03 -7.72 9.03
N THR A 232 -5.17 -7.74 10.35
CA THR A 232 -5.76 -6.66 11.12
C THR A 232 -4.70 -6.11 12.07
N PHE A 233 -4.49 -4.80 12.03
CA PHE A 233 -3.44 -4.11 12.76
C PHE A 233 -4.05 -3.00 13.62
N PRO A 234 -3.52 -2.71 14.83
CA PRO A 234 -3.83 -1.46 15.52
C PRO A 234 -3.61 -0.26 14.58
N ILE A 235 -4.43 0.78 14.68
CA ILE A 235 -4.24 1.98 13.84
C ILE A 235 -2.82 2.53 14.02
N GLY A 236 -2.15 2.84 12.92
CA GLY A 236 -0.76 3.25 12.94
C GLY A 236 -0.09 3.20 11.56
N ASP A 237 1.01 3.93 11.42
CA ASP A 237 1.85 3.87 10.23
C ASP A 237 3.07 2.98 10.49
N TYR A 238 3.15 1.89 9.74
CA TYR A 238 4.12 0.82 9.93
C TYR A 238 5.14 0.80 8.80
N ASN A 239 6.40 0.60 9.16
CA ASN A 239 7.44 0.15 8.25
C ASN A 239 7.92 -1.23 8.74
N LEU A 240 7.47 -2.28 8.06
CA LEU A 240 7.74 -3.66 8.44
C LEU A 240 8.88 -4.21 7.58
N LYS A 241 10.01 -4.55 8.21
CA LYS A 241 11.10 -5.23 7.50
C LYS A 241 10.59 -6.51 6.85
N ALA A 242 10.88 -6.65 5.56
CA ALA A 242 10.38 -7.73 4.74
C ALA A 242 11.42 -8.19 3.69
N SER A 243 11.16 -9.36 3.13
CA SER A 243 11.87 -9.90 1.97
C SER A 243 10.86 -10.53 1.02
N LYS A 244 10.98 -10.31 -0.29
CA LYS A 244 10.16 -10.95 -1.32
C LYS A 244 11.00 -11.94 -2.11
N LYS A 245 10.50 -13.16 -2.27
CA LYS A 245 11.10 -14.18 -3.13
C LYS A 245 10.27 -14.29 -4.41
N MET A 246 10.90 -14.04 -5.54
CA MET A 246 10.30 -14.13 -6.87
C MET A 246 11.38 -14.53 -7.88
N GLU A 247 11.02 -15.36 -8.86
CA GLU A 247 11.93 -15.83 -9.93
C GLU A 247 13.25 -16.47 -9.42
N GLY A 248 13.22 -17.09 -8.23
CA GLY A 248 14.41 -17.67 -7.60
C GLY A 248 15.36 -16.66 -6.94
N LYS A 249 15.14 -15.35 -7.12
CA LYS A 249 15.84 -14.26 -6.43
C LYS A 249 15.13 -13.89 -5.12
N THR A 250 15.84 -13.18 -4.24
CA THR A 250 15.28 -12.68 -2.96
C THR A 250 15.66 -11.21 -2.82
N PHE A 251 14.64 -10.37 -2.63
CA PHE A 251 14.78 -8.92 -2.54
C PHE A 251 14.45 -8.48 -1.12
N ASP A 252 15.43 -7.91 -0.43
CA ASP A 252 15.25 -7.38 0.92
C ASP A 252 14.69 -5.95 0.88
N GLY A 253 13.86 -5.61 1.85
CA GLY A 253 13.26 -4.28 1.95
C GLY A 253 12.24 -4.16 3.08
N ALA A 254 11.11 -3.55 2.78
CA ALA A 254 10.03 -3.32 3.72
C ALA A 254 8.65 -3.38 3.06
N ILE A 255 7.64 -3.59 3.91
CA ILE A 255 6.24 -3.27 3.61
C ILE A 255 5.88 -2.02 4.40
N ASN A 256 5.44 -0.98 3.69
CA ASN A 256 4.97 0.27 4.29
C ASN A 256 3.45 0.23 4.38
N ILE A 257 2.89 0.47 5.56
CA ILE A 257 1.45 0.59 5.79
C ILE A 257 1.21 2.01 6.27
N THR A 258 0.55 2.85 5.47
CA THR A 258 0.30 4.26 5.79
C THR A 258 -1.18 4.48 6.00
N MET A 259 -1.66 4.31 7.23
CA MET A 259 -3.09 4.42 7.55
C MET A 259 -3.56 5.87 7.65
N SER A 260 -2.65 6.83 7.82
CA SER A 260 -2.95 8.27 7.82
C SER A 260 -3.27 8.84 6.44
N GLU A 261 -2.88 8.14 5.37
CA GLU A 261 -3.06 8.63 4.00
C GLU A 261 -3.95 7.71 3.17
N GLU A 262 -3.83 6.38 3.33
CA GLU A 262 -4.37 5.42 2.37
C GLU A 262 -5.16 4.28 3.02
N ASP A 263 -6.01 4.59 4.01
CA ASP A 263 -7.07 3.72 4.54
C ASP A 263 -6.72 2.22 4.76
N GLY A 264 -5.45 1.93 5.09
CA GLY A 264 -4.96 0.58 5.31
C GLY A 264 -4.46 -0.18 4.07
N ILE A 265 -3.99 0.52 3.04
CA ILE A 265 -3.24 -0.10 1.94
C ILE A 265 -1.76 -0.21 2.34
N ALA A 266 -1.19 -1.39 2.07
CA ALA A 266 0.22 -1.71 2.25
C ALA A 266 0.93 -1.68 0.90
N LYS A 267 2.08 -1.00 0.85
CA LYS A 267 2.94 -0.89 -0.33
C LYS A 267 4.28 -1.58 -0.16
N GLU A 268 4.78 -2.12 -1.27
CA GLU A 268 6.04 -2.85 -1.33
C GLU A 268 7.22 -1.90 -1.58
N SER A 269 8.23 -1.96 -0.71
CA SER A 269 9.46 -1.18 -0.86
C SER A 269 10.66 -2.12 -0.78
N PHE A 270 10.83 -2.91 -1.84
CA PHE A 270 11.95 -3.85 -1.99
C PHE A 270 13.08 -3.21 -2.79
N ARG A 271 14.33 -3.43 -2.36
CA ARG A 271 15.51 -2.94 -3.08
C ARG A 271 15.70 -3.77 -4.35
N GLN A 272 15.38 -3.16 -5.49
CA GLN A 272 15.47 -3.78 -6.81
C GLN A 272 15.70 -2.70 -7.88
N LYS A 273 16.27 -3.09 -9.02
CA LYS A 273 16.33 -2.21 -10.20
C LYS A 273 15.10 -2.47 -11.07
N ARG A 274 14.37 -1.39 -11.35
CA ARG A 274 13.32 -1.30 -12.37
C ARG A 274 13.58 -0.09 -13.22
N PHE A 275 13.37 -0.19 -14.52
CA PHE A 275 13.63 0.93 -15.41
C PHE A 275 12.77 0.90 -16.67
N ASN A 276 12.50 2.09 -17.20
CA ASN A 276 11.96 2.27 -18.54
C ASN A 276 13.10 2.66 -19.47
N VAL A 277 12.98 2.30 -20.74
CA VAL A 277 13.99 2.65 -21.75
C VAL A 277 13.40 3.66 -22.73
N THR A 278 14.15 4.70 -23.02
CA THR A 278 13.85 5.67 -24.08
C THR A 278 14.95 5.63 -25.11
N THR A 279 14.58 5.54 -26.38
CA THR A 279 15.51 5.56 -27.50
C THR A 279 15.60 6.97 -28.10
N GLU A 280 16.81 7.37 -28.50
CA GLU A 280 17.06 8.61 -29.26
C GLU A 280 17.80 8.28 -30.55
N GLY A 281 17.47 8.99 -31.64
CA GLY A 281 18.15 8.86 -32.93
C GLY A 281 17.83 7.62 -33.75
N GLY A 282 16.79 6.88 -33.37
CA GLY A 282 16.32 5.69 -34.09
C GLY A 282 15.09 5.92 -34.95
N SER A 283 14.73 7.16 -35.30
CA SER A 283 13.42 7.47 -35.92
C SER A 283 13.19 6.84 -37.30
N MET A 284 14.26 6.47 -38.00
CA MET A 284 14.19 5.77 -39.29
C MET A 284 14.23 4.24 -39.13
N LEU A 285 14.43 3.72 -37.92
CA LEU A 285 14.55 2.29 -37.68
C LEU A 285 13.19 1.66 -37.37
N ASP A 286 12.95 0.52 -37.98
CA ASP A 286 11.85 -0.39 -37.65
C ASP A 286 12.27 -1.38 -36.54
N ASP A 287 11.27 -2.03 -35.93
CA ASP A 287 11.45 -3.17 -35.01
C ASP A 287 12.47 -2.91 -33.89
N ILE A 288 12.39 -1.75 -33.21
CA ILE A 288 13.28 -1.39 -32.11
C ILE A 288 13.03 -2.30 -30.91
N ASN A 289 13.97 -3.21 -30.67
CA ASN A 289 13.98 -4.14 -29.54
C ASN A 289 15.01 -3.71 -28.49
N ILE A 290 14.64 -3.82 -27.23
CA ILE A 290 15.48 -3.57 -26.06
C ILE A 290 16.18 -4.85 -25.64
N TYR A 291 17.47 -4.72 -25.37
CA TYR A 291 18.34 -5.78 -24.89
C TYR A 291 18.86 -5.43 -23.50
N VAL A 292 18.69 -6.36 -22.57
CA VAL A 292 19.21 -6.26 -21.20
C VAL A 292 20.16 -7.42 -20.96
N ASN A 293 21.42 -7.13 -20.60
CA ASN A 293 22.47 -8.14 -20.41
C ASN A 293 22.56 -9.14 -21.59
N ASP A 294 22.55 -8.61 -22.82
CA ASP A 294 22.60 -9.34 -24.10
C ASP A 294 21.39 -10.25 -24.39
N LYS A 295 20.31 -10.17 -23.60
CA LYS A 295 19.03 -10.86 -23.85
C LYS A 295 18.01 -9.88 -24.42
N ASN A 296 17.34 -10.26 -25.50
CA ASN A 296 16.20 -9.50 -26.04
C ASN A 296 15.03 -9.61 -25.04
N GLU A 297 14.54 -8.47 -24.56
CA GLU A 297 13.44 -8.36 -23.59
C GLU A 297 12.18 -7.73 -24.18
N GLY A 298 12.13 -7.43 -25.48
CA GLY A 298 10.95 -6.87 -26.17
C GLY A 298 11.09 -5.38 -26.50
N ASP A 299 9.97 -4.66 -26.55
CA ASP A 299 9.90 -3.29 -27.08
C ASP A 299 10.02 -2.22 -25.98
N GLU A 300 10.14 -0.94 -26.37
CA GLU A 300 10.40 0.18 -25.45
C GLU A 300 9.25 0.52 -24.48
N SER A 301 8.05 -0.03 -24.66
CA SER A 301 6.88 0.30 -23.82
C SER A 301 6.87 -0.37 -22.44
N ASP A 302 7.74 -1.35 -22.22
CA ASP A 302 7.71 -2.18 -21.03
C ASP A 302 8.61 -1.62 -19.91
N THR A 303 8.13 -1.74 -18.66
CA THR A 303 9.00 -1.55 -17.49
C THR A 303 9.81 -2.81 -17.28
N PHE A 304 11.13 -2.71 -17.41
CA PHE A 304 12.04 -3.82 -17.24
C PHE A 304 12.41 -4.02 -15.78
N GLY A 305 12.48 -5.29 -15.36
CA GLY A 305 12.82 -5.70 -14.01
C GLY A 305 11.86 -6.76 -13.50
N PRO A 306 12.06 -7.24 -12.26
CA PRO A 306 13.01 -6.74 -11.26
C PRO A 306 14.42 -7.37 -11.36
N TYR A 307 15.46 -6.53 -11.28
CA TYR A 307 16.87 -6.98 -11.20
C TYR A 307 17.47 -6.77 -9.80
N ASP A 308 18.50 -7.57 -9.47
CA ASP A 308 19.20 -7.47 -8.18
C ASP A 308 19.85 -6.07 -8.05
N PRO A 309 19.73 -5.41 -6.88
CA PRO A 309 20.25 -4.06 -6.69
C PRO A 309 21.76 -3.94 -6.91
N ASP A 310 22.50 -5.02 -6.69
CA ASP A 310 23.97 -5.05 -6.79
C ASP A 310 24.46 -5.65 -8.12
N GLU A 311 23.56 -6.12 -8.99
CA GLU A 311 23.88 -6.66 -10.32
C GLU A 311 24.13 -5.54 -11.35
N ASP A 312 25.14 -5.71 -12.20
CA ASP A 312 25.33 -4.85 -13.37
C ASP A 312 24.25 -5.16 -14.40
N VAL A 313 23.52 -4.13 -14.84
CA VAL A 313 22.40 -4.26 -15.77
C VAL A 313 22.71 -3.38 -16.97
N ILE A 314 23.24 -3.97 -18.03
CA ILE A 314 23.62 -3.27 -19.25
C ILE A 314 22.46 -3.30 -20.23
N VAL A 315 22.04 -2.12 -20.67
CA VAL A 315 20.88 -1.92 -21.54
C VAL A 315 21.32 -1.27 -22.84
N TYR A 316 20.83 -1.77 -23.97
CA TYR A 316 20.95 -1.14 -25.29
C TYR A 316 19.72 -1.49 -26.14
N ALA A 317 19.51 -0.79 -27.24
CA ALA A 317 18.48 -1.08 -28.22
C ALA A 317 19.10 -1.54 -29.54
N GLN A 318 18.35 -2.34 -30.31
CA GLN A 318 18.64 -2.64 -31.71
C GLN A 318 17.39 -2.39 -32.53
N GLY A 319 17.55 -1.68 -33.64
CA GLY A 319 16.51 -1.51 -34.66
C GLY A 319 17.07 -1.89 -36.01
N THR A 320 16.18 -2.07 -36.99
CA THR A 320 16.54 -2.47 -38.35
C THR A 320 16.09 -1.44 -39.37
N LEU A 321 16.87 -1.28 -40.43
CA LEU A 321 16.51 -0.49 -41.60
C LEU A 321 16.96 -1.26 -42.84
N GLU A 322 16.03 -1.59 -43.74
CA GLU A 322 16.29 -2.36 -44.96
C GLU A 322 17.14 -3.64 -44.71
N GLY A 323 16.85 -4.35 -43.62
CA GLY A 323 17.53 -5.58 -43.22
C GLY A 323 18.88 -5.43 -42.51
N GLU A 324 19.46 -4.23 -42.45
CA GLU A 324 20.67 -3.95 -41.67
C GLU A 324 20.29 -3.63 -40.21
N THR A 325 21.09 -4.12 -39.26
CA THR A 325 20.84 -3.94 -37.82
C THR A 325 21.73 -2.86 -37.23
N PHE A 326 21.12 -1.84 -36.64
CA PHE A 326 21.80 -0.78 -35.91
C PHE A 326 21.72 -1.04 -34.41
N LYS A 327 22.81 -0.75 -33.70
CA LYS A 327 22.89 -0.91 -32.24
C LYS A 327 23.12 0.46 -31.59
N SER A 328 22.32 0.77 -30.58
CA SER A 328 22.50 1.98 -29.79
C SER A 328 23.74 1.89 -28.88
N SER A 329 24.09 3.02 -28.28
CA SER A 329 24.95 3.07 -27.09
C SER A 329 24.39 2.19 -25.96
N SER A 330 25.28 1.67 -25.14
CA SER A 330 24.93 0.84 -23.98
C SER A 330 25.07 1.63 -22.69
N VAL A 331 24.09 1.48 -21.79
CA VAL A 331 24.05 2.15 -20.48
C VAL A 331 23.95 1.10 -19.37
N ASN A 332 24.76 1.24 -18.32
CA ASN A 332 24.55 0.46 -17.10
C ASN A 332 23.50 1.16 -16.24
N VAL A 333 22.40 0.48 -15.93
CA VAL A 333 21.34 1.02 -15.08
C VAL A 333 21.91 1.36 -13.71
N SER A 334 21.72 2.61 -13.32
CA SER A 334 22.14 3.17 -12.03
C SER A 334 21.55 2.40 -10.84
N SER A 335 22.01 2.75 -9.63
CA SER A 335 21.63 2.08 -8.38
C SER A 335 20.11 1.91 -8.25
N ALA A 336 19.69 0.76 -7.72
CA ALA A 336 18.31 0.47 -7.37
C ALA A 336 17.66 1.65 -6.65
N SER A 337 16.41 1.95 -7.02
CA SER A 337 15.66 2.99 -6.32
C SER A 337 15.44 2.59 -4.86
N GLU A 338 15.63 3.55 -3.96
CA GLU A 338 15.22 3.41 -2.55
C GLU A 338 13.75 3.87 -2.35
N GLU A 339 13.11 4.39 -3.39
CA GLU A 339 11.74 4.88 -3.38
C GLU A 339 10.73 3.76 -3.74
N ASP A 340 9.51 3.91 -3.22
CA ASP A 340 8.38 3.01 -3.44
C ASP A 340 8.11 2.82 -4.94
N ASN A 341 8.16 1.57 -5.43
CA ASN A 341 8.06 1.21 -6.86
C ASN A 341 8.97 2.03 -7.78
N GLY A 342 10.11 2.53 -7.30
CA GLY A 342 10.93 3.44 -8.08
C GLY A 342 11.44 2.82 -9.37
N VAL A 343 10.98 3.38 -10.48
CA VAL A 343 11.41 3.07 -11.85
C VAL A 343 12.36 4.18 -12.29
N SER A 344 13.57 3.84 -12.69
CA SER A 344 14.52 4.81 -13.27
C SER A 344 14.36 4.90 -14.79
N ASP A 345 14.57 6.07 -15.38
CA ASP A 345 14.61 6.20 -16.83
C ASP A 345 16.02 6.00 -17.37
N VAL A 346 16.14 5.22 -18.44
CA VAL A 346 17.40 4.91 -19.12
C VAL A 346 17.29 5.36 -20.57
N THR A 347 18.15 6.28 -20.98
CA THR A 347 18.20 6.75 -22.38
C THR A 347 19.35 6.08 -23.12
N VAL A 348 19.05 5.42 -24.24
CA VAL A 348 20.05 4.85 -25.15
C VAL A 348 19.96 5.54 -26.50
N LYS A 349 21.11 5.86 -27.09
CA LYS A 349 21.19 6.66 -28.32
C LYS A 349 21.74 5.86 -29.48
N PHE A 350 21.04 5.88 -30.61
CA PHE A 350 21.57 5.43 -31.88
C PHE A 350 22.51 6.48 -32.47
N ASP A 351 23.35 6.03 -33.39
CA ASP A 351 24.24 6.89 -34.16
C ASP A 351 23.47 7.34 -35.41
N GLU A 352 22.82 8.50 -35.33
CA GLU A 352 21.98 9.06 -36.42
C GLU A 352 22.77 9.20 -37.71
N ASP A 353 24.01 9.70 -37.64
CA ASP A 353 24.88 9.90 -38.80
C ASP A 353 25.13 8.56 -39.53
N ALA A 354 25.36 7.47 -38.78
CA ALA A 354 25.59 6.15 -39.38
C ALA A 354 24.33 5.53 -40.01
N ILE A 355 23.15 5.89 -39.51
CA ILE A 355 21.85 5.43 -40.06
C ILE A 355 21.55 6.20 -41.35
N ASP A 356 21.70 7.53 -41.32
CA ASP A 356 21.50 8.41 -42.48
C ASP A 356 22.47 8.02 -43.61
N ASP A 357 23.77 7.82 -43.30
CA ASP A 357 24.78 7.37 -44.27
C ASP A 357 24.41 6.03 -44.93
N TYR A 358 23.78 5.11 -44.18
CA TYR A 358 23.34 3.83 -44.73
C TYR A 358 22.10 3.98 -45.60
N TYR A 359 21.13 4.79 -45.17
CA TYR A 359 19.91 5.06 -45.93
C TYR A 359 20.23 5.71 -47.28
N ASP A 360 21.06 6.76 -47.29
CA ASP A 360 21.47 7.46 -48.51
C ASP A 360 22.18 6.50 -49.47
N LYS A 361 23.11 5.68 -48.95
CA LYS A 361 23.79 4.67 -49.76
C LYS A 361 22.84 3.61 -50.33
N LYS A 362 21.78 3.30 -49.59
CA LYS A 362 20.78 2.32 -50.04
C LYS A 362 19.92 2.89 -51.16
N MET A 363 19.46 4.13 -51.04
CA MET A 363 18.78 4.83 -52.12
C MET A 363 19.65 4.91 -53.38
N GLU A 364 20.92 5.31 -53.25
CA GLU A 364 21.84 5.34 -54.40
C GLU A 364 22.05 3.96 -55.05
N SER A 365 21.92 2.86 -54.30
CA SER A 365 22.08 1.50 -54.84
C SER A 365 20.81 0.92 -55.43
N ASP A 366 19.64 1.30 -54.92
CA ASP A 366 18.35 0.84 -55.46
C ASP A 366 18.01 1.63 -56.74
N ASP A 367 18.45 2.90 -56.84
CA ASP A 367 18.43 3.70 -58.09
C ASP A 367 19.31 3.09 -59.22
N ASP A 368 20.31 2.27 -58.88
CA ASP A 368 21.16 1.56 -59.84
C ASP A 368 20.59 0.17 -60.25
N ASP A 369 19.61 -0.36 -59.51
CA ASP A 369 19.03 -1.72 -59.72
C ASP A 369 17.61 -1.70 -60.32
N ASP A 370 16.91 -0.56 -60.36
CA ASP A 370 15.63 -0.37 -61.06
C ASP A 370 15.81 0.17 -62.49
N ASP A 371 16.51 -0.62 -63.32
CA ASP A 371 16.63 -0.42 -64.77
C ASP A 371 15.58 -1.27 -65.53
N ASP A 372 14.33 -1.32 -65.03
CA ASP A 372 13.17 -1.87 -65.76
C ASP A 372 11.85 -1.19 -65.33
N ASP A 373 11.40 -0.27 -66.19
CA ASP A 373 10.02 0.16 -66.46
C ASP A 373 9.21 0.83 -65.33
N SER A 374 9.30 2.16 -65.22
CA SER A 374 8.14 3.09 -65.34
C SER A 374 8.52 4.51 -64.91
N ASP A 375 9.21 5.25 -65.78
CA ASP A 375 9.48 6.68 -65.59
C ASP A 375 8.19 7.51 -65.61
N SER A 376 7.86 8.08 -64.45
CA SER A 376 7.04 9.28 -64.36
C SER A 376 7.71 10.22 -63.36
N ASP A 377 8.85 10.76 -63.75
CA ASP A 377 9.31 12.03 -63.23
C ASP A 377 9.98 12.86 -64.33
N SER A 378 9.78 14.16 -64.22
CA SER A 378 9.95 15.18 -65.25
C SER A 378 11.38 15.30 -65.78
N GLU A 379 11.66 14.65 -66.91
CA GLU A 379 12.78 15.03 -67.78
C GLU A 379 12.56 16.43 -68.36
N GLU A 380 13.59 17.28 -68.32
CA GLU A 380 13.63 18.56 -69.03
C GLU A 380 13.25 18.34 -70.51
N VAL A 381 12.29 19.10 -71.04
CA VAL A 381 11.89 18.92 -72.43
C VAL A 381 12.99 19.41 -73.35
N THR A 382 13.51 18.49 -74.16
CA THR A 382 14.53 18.73 -75.16
C THR A 382 13.95 18.57 -76.57
N ARG A 383 14.70 18.96 -77.58
CA ARG A 383 14.29 18.77 -78.98
C ARG A 383 14.07 17.30 -79.32
N ASP A 384 14.83 16.41 -78.66
CA ASP A 384 14.86 15.00 -78.99
C ASP A 384 13.69 14.24 -78.36
N ASN A 385 13.14 14.70 -77.22
CA ASN A 385 12.03 14.04 -76.52
C ASN A 385 10.66 14.76 -76.65
N VAL A 386 10.60 15.97 -77.24
CA VAL A 386 9.35 16.74 -77.34
C VAL A 386 8.26 16.03 -78.14
N ILE A 387 8.62 15.26 -79.18
CA ILE A 387 7.64 14.49 -79.96
C ILE A 387 7.06 13.37 -79.09
N ASP A 388 7.90 12.69 -78.31
CA ASP A 388 7.48 11.62 -77.41
C ASP A 388 6.48 12.14 -76.36
N LYS A 389 6.68 13.37 -75.85
CA LYS A 389 5.71 14.02 -74.95
C LYS A 389 4.35 14.25 -75.61
N VAL A 390 4.33 14.65 -76.88
CA VAL A 390 3.06 14.82 -77.62
C VAL A 390 2.39 13.47 -77.91
N GLU A 391 3.15 12.45 -78.30
CA GLU A 391 2.61 11.10 -78.56
C GLU A 391 2.05 10.44 -77.28
N SER A 392 2.68 10.72 -76.12
CA SER A 392 2.14 10.35 -74.81
C SER A 392 0.78 11.00 -74.57
N TYR A 393 0.67 12.33 -74.75
CA TYR A 393 -0.57 13.07 -74.58
C TYR A 393 -1.70 12.59 -75.52
N GLU A 394 -1.38 12.32 -76.78
CA GLU A 394 -2.33 11.78 -77.77
C GLU A 394 -2.69 10.31 -77.47
N GLY A 395 -1.85 9.61 -76.71
CA GLY A 395 -1.97 8.18 -76.45
C GLY A 395 -1.69 7.29 -77.66
N HIS A 396 -1.09 7.85 -78.71
CA HIS A 396 -0.70 7.16 -79.94
C HIS A 396 0.40 7.93 -80.69
N THR A 397 1.11 7.24 -81.58
CA THR A 397 2.13 7.86 -82.44
C THR A 397 1.49 8.81 -83.45
N LEU A 398 2.16 9.93 -83.73
CA LEU A 398 1.66 10.95 -84.66
C LEU A 398 1.46 10.37 -86.06
N ASP A 399 0.29 10.63 -86.66
CA ASP A 399 -0.09 10.05 -87.95
C ASP A 399 0.65 10.75 -89.11
N THR A 400 1.84 10.23 -89.42
CA THR A 400 2.65 10.69 -90.54
C THR A 400 2.15 10.22 -91.91
N ASP A 401 1.16 9.32 -91.97
CA ASP A 401 0.50 8.92 -93.22
C ASP A 401 -0.55 9.96 -93.64
N GLU A 402 -1.21 10.60 -92.68
CA GLU A 402 -2.21 11.67 -92.92
C GLU A 402 -1.59 13.08 -92.91
N TYR A 403 -0.66 13.36 -91.99
CA TYR A 403 -0.10 14.70 -91.79
C TYR A 403 1.40 14.78 -92.06
N THR A 404 1.91 16.01 -92.18
CA THR A 404 3.34 16.32 -92.24
C THR A 404 3.69 17.24 -91.09
N TYR A 405 4.51 16.77 -90.15
CA TYR A 405 4.91 17.53 -88.97
C TYR A 405 6.19 18.31 -89.23
N LYS A 406 6.21 19.59 -88.85
CA LYS A 406 7.42 20.42 -88.89
C LYS A 406 8.35 20.10 -87.72
N GLU A 407 9.61 20.47 -87.87
CA GLU A 407 10.59 20.27 -86.81
C GLU A 407 10.25 21.12 -85.56
N PRO A 408 10.35 20.55 -84.35
CA PRO A 408 10.12 21.29 -83.11
C PRO A 408 11.13 22.41 -82.88
N GLU A 409 10.65 23.61 -82.59
CA GLU A 409 11.48 24.78 -82.30
C GLU A 409 11.12 25.38 -80.94
N LYS A 410 12.08 26.07 -80.30
CA LYS A 410 11.79 26.83 -79.08
C LYS A 410 11.07 28.13 -79.45
N THR A 411 9.93 28.37 -78.80
CA THR A 411 9.16 29.61 -78.94
C THR A 411 9.81 30.74 -78.14
N ASP A 412 9.41 32.00 -78.42
CA ASP A 412 9.91 33.18 -77.71
C ASP A 412 9.63 33.13 -76.19
N ASP A 413 8.62 32.36 -75.78
CA ASP A 413 8.22 32.16 -74.38
C ASP A 413 8.94 30.95 -73.73
N GLY A 414 9.93 30.36 -74.41
CA GLY A 414 10.79 29.30 -73.86
C GLY A 414 10.20 27.89 -73.89
N LYS A 415 9.02 27.70 -74.49
CA LYS A 415 8.38 26.39 -74.71
C LYS A 415 8.89 25.74 -75.99
N TRP A 416 8.70 24.45 -76.16
CA TRP A 416 8.87 23.81 -77.48
C TRP A 416 7.56 23.82 -78.26
N GLY A 417 7.61 23.95 -79.58
CA GLY A 417 6.41 23.81 -80.41
C GLY A 417 6.70 23.44 -81.85
N PHE A 418 5.73 22.81 -82.50
CA PHE A 418 5.73 22.47 -83.92
C PHE A 418 4.33 22.49 -84.49
N SER A 419 4.22 22.81 -85.78
CA SER A 419 2.95 22.74 -86.52
C SER A 419 2.91 21.51 -87.41
N PHE A 420 1.71 21.09 -87.80
CA PHE A 420 1.50 20.05 -88.79
C PHE A 420 0.53 20.47 -89.88
N GLU A 421 0.79 19.97 -91.09
CA GLU A 421 0.06 20.31 -92.31
C GLU A 421 -0.57 19.05 -92.92
N ASP A 422 -1.70 19.19 -93.60
CA ASP A 422 -2.26 18.12 -94.42
C ASP A 422 -1.34 17.79 -95.61
N LYS A 423 -1.63 16.72 -96.36
CA LYS A 423 -0.82 16.33 -97.54
C LYS A 423 -0.89 17.34 -98.70
N ASP A 424 -1.83 18.26 -98.68
CA ASP A 424 -1.95 19.36 -99.64
C ASP A 424 -1.16 20.61 -99.20
N GLY A 425 -0.56 20.59 -98.00
CA GLY A 425 0.28 21.65 -97.44
C GLY A 425 -0.50 22.74 -96.71
N ASN A 426 -1.76 22.51 -96.34
CA ASN A 426 -2.54 23.44 -95.51
C ASN A 426 -2.26 23.16 -94.03
N LEU A 427 -2.13 24.23 -93.23
CA LEU A 427 -1.96 24.12 -91.78
C LEU A 427 -3.18 23.41 -91.18
N ALA A 428 -2.94 22.30 -90.48
CA ALA A 428 -3.99 21.53 -89.82
C ALA A 428 -4.02 21.76 -88.30
N GLY A 429 -2.87 22.10 -87.71
CA GLY A 429 -2.78 22.42 -86.29
C GLY A 429 -1.35 22.62 -85.79
N SER A 430 -1.20 22.78 -84.48
CA SER A 430 0.11 22.86 -83.82
C SER A 430 0.08 22.43 -82.36
N TYR A 431 1.26 22.08 -81.84
CA TYR A 431 1.47 21.74 -80.44
C TYR A 431 2.48 22.68 -79.79
N THR A 432 2.27 22.94 -78.50
CA THR A 432 3.30 23.50 -77.62
C THR A 432 3.47 22.62 -76.39
N VAL A 433 4.71 22.42 -75.95
CA VAL A 433 5.08 21.63 -74.77
C VAL A 433 5.87 22.52 -73.82
N ASP A 434 5.42 22.59 -72.56
CA ASP A 434 6.10 23.36 -71.53
C ASP A 434 7.46 22.73 -71.20
N SER A 435 8.51 23.53 -71.16
CA SER A 435 9.88 23.02 -71.03
C SER A 435 10.18 22.48 -69.63
N ASP A 436 9.46 22.97 -68.62
CA ASP A 436 9.74 22.67 -67.22
C ASP A 436 9.06 21.38 -66.74
N ASP A 437 7.87 21.07 -67.26
CA ASP A 437 7.06 19.94 -66.78
C ASP A 437 6.51 19.02 -67.88
N GLY A 438 6.68 19.37 -69.16
CA GLY A 438 6.19 18.56 -70.28
C GLY A 438 4.71 18.73 -70.60
N TYR A 439 4.02 19.72 -70.04
CA TYR A 439 2.58 19.92 -70.28
C TYR A 439 2.31 20.32 -71.74
N VAL A 440 1.52 19.49 -72.45
CA VAL A 440 1.20 19.64 -73.87
C VAL A 440 -0.06 20.49 -74.05
N THR A 441 -0.07 21.37 -75.05
CA THR A 441 -1.25 22.10 -75.51
C THR A 441 -1.36 22.00 -77.03
N GLU A 442 -2.54 21.64 -77.51
CA GLU A 442 -2.87 21.46 -78.93
C GLU A 442 -3.74 22.62 -79.43
N TYR A 443 -3.48 23.05 -80.66
CA TYR A 443 -4.18 24.12 -81.36
C TYR A 443 -4.64 23.67 -82.75
N ASP A 444 -5.80 24.15 -83.18
CA ASP A 444 -6.34 23.92 -84.52
C ASP A 444 -5.70 24.82 -85.60
N GLU A 445 -6.20 24.71 -86.83
CA GLU A 445 -5.75 25.47 -88.02
C GLU A 445 -5.86 26.99 -87.87
N ASP A 446 -6.78 27.48 -87.03
CA ASP A 446 -6.98 28.90 -86.75
C ASP A 446 -6.14 29.39 -85.55
N GLY A 447 -5.43 28.46 -84.88
CA GLY A 447 -4.63 28.72 -83.68
C GLY A 447 -5.45 28.80 -82.40
N GLU A 448 -6.68 28.28 -82.39
CA GLU A 448 -7.50 28.16 -81.19
C GLU A 448 -7.11 26.89 -80.42
N LYS A 449 -7.02 27.00 -79.09
CA LYS A 449 -6.68 25.86 -78.24
C LYS A 449 -7.82 24.83 -78.25
N VAL A 450 -7.50 23.60 -78.63
CA VAL A 450 -8.46 22.49 -78.68
C VAL A 450 -8.26 21.48 -77.55
N GLY A 451 -7.05 21.36 -77.00
CA GLY A 451 -6.73 20.39 -75.94
C GLY A 451 -5.49 20.74 -75.14
N SER A 452 -5.33 20.13 -73.96
CA SER A 452 -4.07 20.17 -73.20
C SER A 452 -4.03 19.14 -72.07
N GLY A 453 -2.86 18.57 -71.78
CA GLY A 453 -2.64 17.57 -70.75
C GLY A 453 -1.20 17.04 -70.75
N TYR A 454 -0.99 15.89 -70.12
CA TYR A 454 0.25 15.11 -70.15
C TYR A 454 0.04 13.81 -70.93
#